data_AF-A0A2M7CC63-F1
#
_entry.id   AF-A0A2M7CC63-F1
#
_cell.length_a   1.000
_cell.length_b   1.000
_cell.length_c   1.000
_cell.angle_alpha   90.00
_cell.angle_beta   90.00
_cell.angle_gamma   90.00
#
_symmetry.space_group_name_H-M   'P 1'
#
loop_
_entity.id
_entity.type
_entity.pdbx_description
1 polymer ?
#
loop_
_entity_poly.entity_id
_entity_poly.type
_entity_poly.pdbx_seq_one_letter_code
_entity_poly.pdbx_strand_id
1 'polypeptide(L)' 'GGVFTIDPIEATRVAEQIKPKILIPMHFKTEKCGFPIATVEDFLKGKKNTRRPKASEATFDKATLPQQMEIVVLEHAL' A
#
# COMPACT_ATOMS: atom_id res chain seq x y z
N GLY A 1 3.38 0.39 9.70
CA GLY A 1 4.37 1.47 9.66
C GLY A 1 4.28 2.32 10.90
N GLY A 2 4.92 3.49 10.89
CA GLY A 2 4.81 4.51 11.93
C GLY A 2 5.77 4.41 13.11
N VAL A 3 6.70 3.44 13.11
CA VAL A 3 7.77 3.33 14.14
C VAL A 3 9.14 3.51 13.50
N PHE A 4 9.46 2.69 12.50
CA PHE A 4 10.74 2.75 11.78
C PHE A 4 10.62 3.43 10.40
N THR A 5 9.39 3.65 9.95
CA THR A 5 9.03 4.28 8.67
C THR A 5 7.89 5.26 8.92
N ILE A 6 7.58 6.08 7.92
CA ILE A 6 6.41 6.96 7.94
C ILE A 6 5.12 6.21 8.30
N ASP A 7 4.22 6.92 8.98
CA ASP A 7 2.92 6.39 9.39
C ASP A 7 1.87 6.44 8.25
N PRO A 8 0.65 5.90 8.45
CA PRO A 8 -0.40 5.94 7.43
C PRO A 8 -0.82 7.35 6.96
N ILE A 9 -0.79 8.35 7.84
CA ILE A 9 -1.16 9.74 7.56
C ILE A 9 -0.07 10.39 6.71
N GLU A 10 1.19 10.24 7.12
CA GLU A 10 2.36 10.72 6.39
C GLU A 10 2.48 10.05 5.01
N ALA A 11 2.28 8.73 4.92
CA ALA A 11 2.27 8.00 3.66
C ALA A 11 1.18 8.51 2.70
N THR A 12 0.02 8.91 3.24
CA THR A 12 -1.05 9.54 2.45
C THR A 12 -0.60 10.87 1.86
N ARG A 13 0.03 11.72 2.68
CA ARG A 13 0.54 13.03 2.22
C ARG A 13 1.61 12.87 1.14
N VAL A 14 2.52 11.91 1.31
CA VAL A 14 3.54 11.59 0.29
C VAL A 14 2.90 11.12 -1.01
N ALA A 15 1.89 10.24 -0.94
CA ALA A 15 1.15 9.79 -2.12
C ALA A 15 0.45 10.93 -2.87
N GLU A 16 -0.13 11.89 -2.14
CA GLU A 16 -0.78 13.08 -2.71
C GLU A 16 0.20 14.03 -3.40
N GLN A 17 1.44 14.11 -2.93
CA GLN A 17 2.52 14.89 -3.55
C GLN A 17 3.02 14.23 -4.84
N ILE A 18 3.22 12.91 -4.82
CA ILE A 18 3.77 12.14 -5.95
C ILE A 18 2.73 11.91 -7.04
N LYS A 19 1.45 11.71 -6.66
CA LYS A 19 0.33 11.34 -7.56
C LYS A 19 0.65 10.12 -8.43
N PRO A 20 1.04 8.98 -7.83
CA PRO A 20 1.44 7.80 -8.61
C PRO A 20 0.26 7.20 -9.37
N LYS A 21 0.55 6.45 -10.44
CA LYS A 21 -0.47 5.62 -11.12
C LYS A 21 -0.80 4.36 -10.32
N ILE A 22 0.21 3.76 -9.71
CA ILE A 22 0.12 2.58 -8.85
C ILE A 22 0.76 2.91 -7.52
N LEU A 23 0.05 2.66 -6.42
CA LEU A 23 0.56 2.82 -5.07
C LEU A 23 0.53 1.46 -4.36
N ILE A 24 1.69 0.97 -3.91
CA ILE A 24 1.82 -0.29 -3.18
C ILE A 24 2.26 0.03 -1.74
N PRO A 25 1.38 -0.08 -0.73
CA PRO A 25 1.79 0.07 0.66
C PRO A 25 2.68 -1.11 1.07
N MET A 26 3.66 -0.85 1.93
CA MET A 26 4.57 -1.85 2.49
C MET A 26 4.90 -1.51 3.96
N HIS A 27 5.69 -2.35 4.64
CA HIS A 27 6.12 -2.15 6.03
C HIS A 27 4.95 -1.88 7.02
N PHE A 28 3.86 -2.63 6.89
CA PHE A 28 2.72 -2.62 7.80
C PHE A 28 2.63 -3.91 8.62
N LYS A 29 1.75 -3.92 9.63
CA LYS A 29 1.52 -5.09 10.49
C LYS A 29 0.98 -6.27 9.69
N THR A 30 1.60 -7.43 9.87
CA THR A 30 1.17 -8.72 9.32
C THR A 30 1.13 -9.76 10.44
N GLU A 31 0.59 -10.95 10.16
CA GLU A 31 0.59 -12.08 11.10
C GLU A 31 2.01 -12.50 11.52
N LYS A 32 2.99 -12.32 10.63
CA LYS A 32 4.41 -12.65 10.86
C LYS A 32 5.21 -11.51 11.51
N CYS A 33 4.63 -10.32 11.66
CA CYS A 33 5.33 -9.16 12.19
C CYS A 33 4.88 -8.88 13.63
N GLY A 34 5.72 -9.21 14.62
CA GLY A 34 5.42 -9.03 16.04
C GLY A 34 5.41 -7.57 16.53
N PHE A 35 5.99 -6.64 15.77
CA PHE A 35 6.11 -5.24 16.20
C PHE A 35 4.76 -4.52 16.36
N PRO A 36 4.64 -3.54 17.27
CA PRO A 36 3.43 -2.75 17.48
C PRO A 36 3.33 -1.62 16.43
N ILE A 37 3.25 -1.99 15.15
CA ILE A 37 3.15 -1.05 14.01
C ILE A 37 1.73 -1.03 13.45
N ALA A 38 1.37 0.04 12.72
CA ALA A 38 0.05 0.17 12.10
C ALA A 38 -0.22 -0.89 11.02
N THR A 39 -1.49 -1.29 10.88
CA THR A 39 -1.99 -2.24 9.87
C THR A 39 -2.13 -1.58 8.50
N VAL A 40 -2.33 -2.39 7.44
CA VAL A 40 -2.68 -1.83 6.13
C VAL A 40 -4.08 -1.22 6.13
N GLU A 41 -5.01 -1.71 6.96
CA GLU A 41 -6.37 -1.19 7.03
C GLU A 41 -6.41 0.24 7.57
N ASP A 42 -5.51 0.57 8.50
CA ASP A 42 -5.33 1.95 8.98
C ASP A 42 -4.94 2.90 7.85
N PHE A 43 -4.13 2.43 6.90
CA PHE A 43 -3.79 3.18 5.69
C PHE A 43 -4.95 3.25 4.70
N LEU A 44 -5.71 2.17 4.49
CA LEU A 44 -6.75 2.12 3.47
C LEU A 44 -8.05 2.83 3.87
N LYS A 45 -8.23 3.19 5.14
CA LYS A 45 -9.43 3.84 5.64
C LYS A 45 -9.78 5.10 4.83
N GLY A 46 -10.97 5.11 4.23
CA GLY A 46 -11.48 6.22 3.41
C GLY A 46 -10.84 6.35 2.02
N LYS A 47 -9.89 5.49 1.66
CA LYS A 47 -9.31 5.46 0.32
C LYS A 47 -10.23 4.70 -0.64
N LYS A 48 -10.25 5.16 -1.89
CA LYS A 48 -11.02 4.57 -2.99
C LYS A 48 -10.05 3.90 -3.97
N ASN A 49 -10.58 3.05 -4.84
CA ASN A 49 -9.82 2.35 -5.88
C ASN A 49 -8.67 1.47 -5.33
N THR A 50 -9.04 0.52 -4.48
CA THR A 50 -8.12 -0.46 -3.88
C THR A 50 -8.29 -1.82 -4.53
N ARG A 51 -7.20 -2.45 -4.95
CA ARG A 51 -7.15 -3.80 -5.50
C ARG A 51 -6.32 -4.72 -4.60
N ARG A 52 -6.84 -5.92 -4.32
CA ARG A 52 -6.16 -6.97 -3.54
C ARG A 52 -6.04 -8.24 -4.38
N PRO A 53 -4.92 -8.44 -5.11
CA PRO A 53 -4.76 -9.58 -6.00
C PRO A 53 -4.61 -10.93 -5.29
N LYS A 54 -4.47 -10.96 -3.95
CA LYS A 54 -4.14 -12.16 -3.17
C LYS A 54 -2.86 -12.84 -3.68
N ALA A 55 -1.85 -12.01 -3.92
CA ALA A 55 -0.56 -12.41 -4.46
C ALA A 55 0.55 -11.62 -3.76
N SER A 56 1.72 -12.22 -3.68
CA SER A 56 2.94 -11.57 -3.15
C SER A 56 3.71 -10.79 -4.19
N GLU A 57 3.31 -10.86 -5.45
CA GLU A 57 3.95 -10.22 -6.57
C GLU A 57 2.90 -9.66 -7.55
N ALA A 58 3.31 -8.64 -8.31
CA ALA A 58 2.53 -8.06 -9.39
C ALA A 58 3.46 -7.48 -10.45
N THR A 59 3.09 -7.65 -11.72
CA THR A 59 3.78 -7.08 -12.88
C THR A 59 2.94 -5.95 -13.47
N PHE A 60 3.61 -4.86 -13.87
CA PHE A 60 2.97 -3.70 -14.46
C PHE A 60 3.64 -3.36 -15.78
N ASP A 61 2.83 -3.18 -16.81
CA ASP A 61 3.27 -2.74 -18.13
C ASP A 61 2.72 -1.34 -18.41
N LYS A 62 3.45 -0.56 -19.21
CA LYS A 62 3.01 0.80 -19.58
C LYS A 62 1.61 0.81 -20.22
N ALA A 63 1.27 -0.24 -20.96
CA ALA A 63 -0.03 -0.40 -21.62
C ALA A 63 -1.18 -0.73 -20.65
N THR A 64 -0.87 -1.24 -19.45
CA THR A 64 -1.86 -1.72 -18.46
C THR A 64 -1.96 -0.79 -17.24
N LEU A 65 -1.22 0.32 -17.22
CA LEU A 65 -1.32 1.31 -16.15
C LEU A 65 -2.73 1.94 -16.10
N PRO A 66 -3.30 2.14 -14.90
CA PRO A 66 -4.64 2.67 -14.76
C PRO A 66 -4.68 4.18 -15.08
N GLN A 67 -5.84 4.65 -15.54
CA GLN A 67 -6.03 6.07 -15.81
C GLN A 67 -6.04 6.89 -14.50
N GLN A 68 -6.71 6.39 -13.47
CA GLN A 68 -6.73 6.94 -12.12
C GLN A 68 -5.78 6.15 -11.21
N MET A 69 -5.26 6.78 -10.15
CA MET A 69 -4.40 6.09 -9.17
C MET A 69 -5.12 4.87 -8.61
N GLU A 70 -4.45 3.72 -8.62
CA GLU A 70 -4.91 2.48 -7.98
C GLU A 70 -3.97 2.12 -6.83
N ILE A 71 -4.56 1.73 -5.69
CA ILE A 71 -3.80 1.17 -4.56
C ILE A 71 -3.81 -0.35 -4.67
N VAL A 72 -2.64 -0.96 -4.78
CA VAL A 72 -2.50 -2.42 -4.91
C VAL A 72 -1.89 -2.97 -3.62
N VAL A 73 -2.67 -3.77 -2.89
CA VAL A 73 -2.22 -4.37 -1.62
C VAL A 73 -1.78 -5.80 -1.87
N LEU A 74 -0.47 -6.03 -1.80
CA LEU A 74 0.12 -7.36 -1.92
C LEU A 74 0.17 -8.07 -0.56
N GLU A 75 0.17 -9.39 -0.60
CA GLU A 75 0.36 -10.24 0.58
C GLU A 75 1.86 -10.50 0.80
N HIS A 76 2.29 -10.72 2.03
CA HIS A 76 3.68 -11.09 2.26
C HIS A 76 3.94 -12.51 1.74
N ALA A 77 5.14 -12.77 1.24
CA ALA A 77 5.55 -14.12 0.86
C ALA A 77 5.68 -15.06 2.09
N LEU A 78 5.94 -16.35 1.82
CA LEU A 78 6.14 -17.39 2.83
C LEU A 78 7.31 -17.10 3.77
#